data_AF-A0A975TNY9-F1
#
_entry.id   AF-A0A975TNY9-F1
#
_cell.length_a   1.000
_cell.length_b   1.000
_cell.length_c   1.000
_cell.angle_alpha   90.00
_cell.angle_beta   90.00
_cell.angle_gamma   90.00
#
_symmetry.space_group_name_H-M   'P 1'
#
loop_
_entity.id
_entity.type
_entity.pdbx_description
1 polymer ?
#
loop_
_entity_poly.entity_id
_entity_poly.type
_entity_poly.pdbx_seq_one_letter_code
_entity_poly.pdbx_strand_id
1 'polypeptide(L)' 'MTGHSDAKFVTTPAYAPRLGARRKVENAFATDAANHGWTHEAERHYCTADRIEKLLNELGQPLEDPTDTLEKGHR' A
#
# COMPACT_ATOMS: atom_id res chain seq x y z
N MET A 1 31.67 13.72 0.25
CA MET A 1 30.75 12.79 0.93
C MET A 1 29.39 13.45 0.99
N THR A 2 28.56 13.26 -0.02
CA THR A 2 27.26 13.92 -0.13
C THR A 2 26.28 13.14 0.74
N GLY A 3 25.99 13.68 1.91
CA GLY A 3 25.03 13.10 2.85
C GLY A 3 23.64 13.08 2.22
N HIS A 4 23.17 11.88 1.88
CA HIS A 4 21.77 11.65 1.65
C HIS A 4 21.10 11.77 3.02
N SER A 5 20.49 12.92 3.26
CA SER A 5 19.60 13.11 4.40
C SER A 5 18.35 12.28 4.12
N ASP A 6 18.42 10.98 4.40
CA ASP A 6 17.23 10.13 4.47
C ASP A 6 16.43 10.61 5.68
N ALA A 7 15.53 11.55 5.41
CA ALA A 7 14.43 11.87 6.28
C ALA A 7 13.69 10.56 6.56
N LYS A 8 14.00 9.98 7.72
CA LYS A 8 13.29 8.84 8.29
C LYS A 8 11.82 9.23 8.34
N PHE A 9 11.05 8.85 7.32
CA PHE A 9 9.61 8.77 7.46
C PHE A 9 9.36 7.65 8.46
N VAL A 10 9.44 8.01 9.74
CA VAL A 10 8.87 7.22 10.83
C VAL A 10 7.37 7.25 10.57
N THR A 11 6.92 6.35 9.71
CA THR A 11 5.52 5.97 9.68
C THR A 11 5.31 5.26 11.00
N THR A 12 4.82 5.99 12.00
CA THR A 12 4.45 5.38 13.26
C THR A 12 3.44 4.26 12.96
N PRO A 13 3.40 3.16 13.74
CA PRO A 13 2.43 2.07 13.53
C PRO A 13 0.98 2.56 13.42
N ALA A 14 0.67 3.73 13.98
CA ALA A 14 -0.59 4.45 13.80
C ALA A 14 -0.99 4.72 12.33
N TYR A 15 -0.04 4.75 11.39
CA TYR A 15 -0.29 4.92 9.96
C TYR A 15 -0.57 3.61 9.22
N ALA A 16 -0.34 2.46 9.84
CA ALA A 16 -0.48 1.16 9.20
C ALA A 16 -1.88 0.92 8.58
N PRO A 17 -3.00 1.24 9.26
CA PRO A 17 -4.33 1.05 8.66
C PRO A 17 -4.52 1.92 7.40
N ARG A 18 -3.99 3.14 7.42
CA ARG A 18 -4.06 4.07 6.28
C ARG A 18 -3.21 3.60 5.11
N LEU A 19 -2.05 3.01 5.38
CA LEU A 19 -1.19 2.39 4.38
C LEU A 19 -1.88 1.16 3.77
N GLY A 20 -2.49 0.30 4.58
CA GLY A 20 -3.30 -0.83 4.09
C GLY A 20 -4.43 -0.38 3.17
N ALA A 21 -5.21 0.62 3.58
CA ALA A 21 -6.26 1.22 2.74
C ALA A 21 -5.70 1.80 1.43
N ARG A 22 -4.56 2.51 1.49
CA ARG A 22 -3.90 3.04 0.29
C ARG A 22 -3.46 1.93 -0.65
N ARG A 23 -2.83 0.85 -0.15
CA ARG A 23 -2.43 -0.32 -0.96
C ARG A 23 -3.61 -0.92 -1.72
N LYS A 24 -4.79 -1.03 -1.09
CA LYS A 24 -6.00 -1.54 -1.73
C LYS A 24 -6.43 -0.66 -2.90
N VAL A 25 -6.42 0.66 -2.71
CA VAL A 25 -6.77 1.65 -3.77
C VAL A 25 -5.77 1.59 -4.93
N GLU A 26 -4.46 1.56 -4.65
CA GLU A 26 -3.45 1.50 -5.72
C GLU A 26 -3.55 0.21 -6.53
N ASN A 27 -3.83 -0.94 -5.90
CA ASN A 27 -4.08 -2.18 -6.65
C ASN A 27 -5.33 -2.08 -7.54
N ALA A 28 -6.42 -1.47 -7.05
CA ALA A 28 -7.62 -1.27 -7.84
C ALA A 28 -7.35 -0.37 -9.07
N PHE A 29 -6.58 0.71 -8.92
CA PHE A 29 -6.17 1.55 -10.03
C PHE A 29 -5.22 0.85 -10.99
N ALA A 30 -4.32 0.01 -10.49
CA ALA A 30 -3.45 -0.78 -11.35
C ALA A 30 -4.26 -1.74 -12.23
N THR A 31 -5.25 -2.43 -11.65
CA THR A 31 -6.16 -3.31 -12.40
C THR A 31 -7.01 -2.53 -13.40
N ASP A 32 -7.56 -1.38 -13.02
CA ASP A 32 -8.34 -0.53 -13.92
C ASP A 32 -7.50 -0.03 -15.11
N ALA A 33 -6.30 0.51 -14.83
CA ALA A 33 -5.36 0.95 -15.85
C ALA A 33 -4.94 -0.20 -16.78
N ALA A 34 -4.71 -1.41 -16.25
CA ALA A 34 -4.41 -2.59 -17.06
C ALA A 34 -5.58 -2.98 -17.97
N ASN A 35 -6.83 -2.91 -17.48
CA ASN A 35 -8.04 -3.17 -18.27
C ASN A 35 -8.21 -2.14 -19.40
N HIS A 36 -7.78 -0.90 -19.18
CA HIS A 36 -7.76 0.16 -20.19
C HIS A 36 -6.55 0.13 -21.13
N GLY A 37 -5.61 -0.81 -20.93
CA GLY A 37 -4.39 -0.93 -21.73
C GLY A 37 -3.34 0.15 -21.42
N TRP A 38 -3.44 0.84 -20.29
CA TRP A 38 -2.49 1.85 -19.84
C TRP A 38 -1.36 1.20 -19.04
N THR A 39 -0.49 0.46 -19.74
CA THR A 39 0.57 -0.36 -19.12
C THR A 39 1.47 0.44 -18.16
N HIS A 40 1.97 1.61 -18.58
CA HIS A 40 2.82 2.43 -17.70
C HIS A 40 2.09 2.97 -16.47
N GLU A 41 0.79 3.25 -16.59
CA GLU A 41 -0.02 3.72 -15.46
C GLU A 41 -0.24 2.58 -14.46
N ALA A 42 -0.57 1.39 -14.96
CA ALA A 42 -0.69 0.18 -14.15
C ALA A 42 0.62 -0.13 -13.41
N GLU A 43 1.77 -0.10 -14.11
CA GLU A 43 3.09 -0.29 -13.52
C GLU A 43 3.38 0.73 -12.40
N ARG A 44 3.03 2.00 -12.59
CA ARG A 44 3.23 3.03 -11.56
C ARG A 44 2.43 2.74 -10.30
N HIS A 45 1.18 2.31 -10.46
CA HIS A 45 0.34 1.92 -9.34
C HIS A 45 0.86 0.66 -8.65
N TYR A 46 1.32 -0.35 -9.39
CA TYR A 46 1.95 -1.55 -8.83
C TYR A 46 3.22 -1.23 -8.04
N CYS A 47 4.12 -0.40 -8.58
CA CYS A 47 5.31 0.04 -7.85
C CYS A 47 4.96 0.76 -6.55
N THR A 48 3.89 1.56 -6.55
CA THR A 48 3.44 2.26 -5.34
C THR A 48 2.86 1.28 -4.31
N ALA A 49 2.06 0.31 -4.76
CA ALA A 49 1.50 -0.74 -3.91
C ALA A 49 2.59 -1.62 -3.28
N ASP A 50 3.60 -2.02 -4.05
CA ASP A 50 4.76 -2.79 -3.59
C ASP A 50 5.57 -2.02 -2.53
N ARG A 51 5.78 -0.72 -2.75
CA ARG A 51 6.46 0.13 -1.75
C ARG A 51 5.68 0.20 -0.44
N ILE A 52 4.36 0.31 -0.50
CA ILE A 52 3.51 0.33 0.70
C ILE A 52 3.54 -1.03 1.42
N GLU A 53 3.55 -2.13 0.66
CA GLU A 53 3.67 -3.48 1.21
C GLU A 53 5.00 -3.67 1.97
N LYS A 54 6.11 -3.20 1.41
CA LYS A 54 7.41 -3.18 2.10
C LYS A 54 7.36 -2.39 3.40
N LEU A 55 6.76 -1.20 3.38
CA LEU A 55 6.60 -0.37 4.59
C LEU A 55 5.74 -1.08 5.66
N LEU A 56 4.66 -1.73 5.28
CA LEU A 56 3.81 -2.49 6.23
C LEU A 56 4.58 -3.67 6.84
N ASN A 57 5.36 -4.39 6.03
CA ASN A 57 6.23 -5.47 6.50
C ASN A 57 7.30 -4.96 7.46
N GLU A 58 7.94 -3.82 7.17
CA GLU A 58 8.92 -3.18 8.06
C GLU A 58 8.31 -2.76 9.40
N LEU A 59 7.02 -2.40 9.42
CA LEU A 59 6.27 -2.10 10.64
C LEU A 59 5.77 -3.34 11.39
N GLY A 60 6.02 -4.55 10.88
CA GLY A 60 5.51 -5.80 11.41
C GLY A 60 3.99 -5.88 11.38
N GLN A 61 3.35 -5.15 10.48
CA GLN A 61 1.90 -5.08 10.38
C GLN A 61 1.42 -6.13 9.39
N PRO A 62 0.35 -6.88 9.73
CA PRO A 62 -0.22 -7.81 8.78
C PRO A 62 -0.70 -7.04 7.56
N LEU A 63 -0.40 -7.57 6.38
CA LEU A 63 -1.13 -7.18 5.18
C LEU A 63 -2.57 -7.63 5.39
N GLU A 64 -3.46 -6.69 5.72
CA GLU A 64 -4.90 -6.97 5.76
C GLU A 64 -5.31 -7.50 4.39
N ASP A 65 -5.51 -8.82 4.33
CA ASP A 65 -6.09 -9.49 3.18
C ASP A 65 -7.51 -8.93 2.96
N PRO A 66 -7.94 -8.69 1.71
CA PRO A 66 -9.27 -8.15 1.42
C PRO A 66 -10.45 -8.94 2.02
N THR A 67 -10.21 -10.13 2.58
CA THR A 67 -11.24 -10.93 3.27
C THR A 67 -11.44 -10.62 4.76
N ASP A 68 -10.53 -9.90 5.44
CA ASP A 68 -10.60 -9.74 6.92
C ASP A 68 -11.58 -8.65 7.41
N THR A 69 -12.02 -7.73 6.54
CA THR A 69 -12.94 -6.65 6.94
C THR A 69 -14.42 -7.07 7.01
N LEU A 70 -14.75 -8.35 6.75
CA LEU A 70 -16.14 -8.84 6.69
C LEU A 70 -16.65 -9.59 7.94
N GLU A 71 -16.00 -9.48 9.11
CA GLU A 71 -16.55 -10.13 10.32
C GLU A 71 -16.41 -9.32 11.63
N LYS A 72 -16.64 -8.01 11.60
CA LYS A 72 -16.96 -7.27 12.85
C LYS A 72 -18.10 -6.29 12.65
N GLY A 73 -19.32 -6.83 12.61
CA GLY A 73 -20.50 -6.02 12.92
C GLY A 73 -21.81 -6.51 12.35
N HIS A 74 -22.46 -7.48 12.99
CA HIS A 74 -23.79 -7.19 13.53
C HIS A 74 -24.13 -8.15 14.68
N ARG A 75 -24.55 -7.55 15.77
CA ARG A 75 -25.16 -8.16 16.94
C ARG A 75 -26.54 -8.69 16.61
#